data_AF-A0A9D4TCJ8-F1
#
_entry.id   AF-A0A9D4TCJ8-F1
#
_cell.length_a   1.000
_cell.length_b   1.000
_cell.length_c   1.000
_cell.angle_alpha   90.00
_cell.angle_beta   90.00
_cell.angle_gamma   90.00
#
_symmetry.space_group_name_H-M   'P 1'
#
loop_
_entity.id
_entity.type
_entity.pdbx_description
1 polymer ?
#
loop_
_entity_poly.entity_id
_entity_poly.type
_entity_poly.pdbx_seq_one_letter_code
_entity_poly.pdbx_strand_id
1 'polypeptide(L)'
;MGVMRAVQLFSAAVIGALNYLKDQAGHTCDLVFASAGPTIDFMKMMQKWFTLMDVSNFQQYIHSNNEDARPFTDVEDPRLEWLKTVFLGYIEDLKNESSAGNFFSKETYHALVFATKSNADCIRHLLTVKHFRLVLTRKMSSDPIESLFGFLRRSSGCNDMLDVKSAVCGLEKMLKTGIVAASKESNVQSSTSFASRQLLPSQQSPTTNPGADDKILDVEVTTLKEHCLSEGTCPTNPDVASVAMVGGFIVRAASESLSCQDCIALLQGPKADTPLLGLIAHQNRGGLLYPSQELTKLLVGLRKFVDCVLAHRRRITKPLQVCVKRSVELLAVLPILSCGNADIDHRKQLFELISKNHDTTRRQTTVPPAAVMIVSVASATARRLSKTEGRPAPLGARAIPQASLI
;
A
#
# COMPACT_ATOMS: atom_id res chain seq x y z
N MET A 1 18.56 2.37 6.84
CA MET A 1 17.64 3.52 6.69
C MET A 1 16.34 3.06 6.01
N GLY A 2 15.22 3.71 6.29
CA GLY A 2 13.89 3.26 5.84
C GLY A 2 13.31 4.06 4.67
N VAL A 3 13.94 4.01 3.48
CA VAL A 3 13.48 4.72 2.26
C VAL A 3 12.01 4.40 1.93
N MET A 4 11.59 3.15 2.15
CA MET A 4 10.21 2.70 1.97
C MET A 4 9.19 3.56 2.74
N ARG A 5 9.52 4.05 3.94
CA ARG A 5 8.59 4.88 4.71
C ARG A 5 8.40 6.25 4.07
N ALA A 6 9.47 6.84 3.54
CA ALA A 6 9.38 8.10 2.81
C ALA A 6 8.57 7.94 1.53
N VAL A 7 8.81 6.88 0.75
CA VAL A 7 8.02 6.59 -0.46
C VAL A 7 6.53 6.35 -0.12
N GLN A 8 6.24 5.64 0.98
CA GLN A 8 4.87 5.42 1.45
C GLN A 8 4.18 6.71 1.90
N LEU A 9 4.92 7.63 2.53
CA LEU A 9 4.40 8.93 2.94
C LEU A 9 3.90 9.72 1.72
N PHE A 10 4.66 9.76 0.64
CA PHE A 10 4.31 10.43 -0.62
C PHE A 10 3.50 9.54 -1.57
N SER A 11 2.85 8.48 -1.09
CA SER A 11 2.09 7.57 -1.94
C SER A 11 0.76 8.17 -2.41
N ALA A 12 0.25 7.68 -3.54
CA ALA A 12 -1.02 8.14 -4.11
C ALA A 12 -2.20 7.87 -3.16
N ALA A 13 -2.10 6.81 -2.36
CA ALA A 13 -3.08 6.49 -1.33
C ALA A 13 -3.14 7.56 -0.23
N VAL A 14 -1.99 8.01 0.28
CA VAL A 14 -1.94 9.06 1.31
C VAL A 14 -2.39 10.40 0.74
N ILE A 15 -1.94 10.76 -0.46
CA ILE A 15 -2.36 12.00 -1.13
C ILE A 15 -3.87 11.98 -1.39
N GLY A 16 -4.41 10.87 -1.90
CA GLY A 16 -5.85 10.72 -2.15
C GLY A 16 -6.67 10.79 -0.86
N ALA A 17 -6.19 10.19 0.22
CA ALA A 17 -6.82 10.30 1.54
C ALA A 17 -6.81 11.75 2.06
N LEU A 18 -5.71 12.50 1.91
CA LEU A 18 -5.66 13.90 2.33
C LEU A 18 -6.60 14.79 1.50
N ASN A 19 -6.71 14.57 0.19
CA ASN A 19 -7.71 15.28 -0.63
C ASN A 19 -9.13 14.98 -0.13
N TYR A 20 -9.45 13.70 0.10
CA TYR A 20 -10.73 13.31 0.67
C TYR A 20 -11.02 13.98 2.01
N LEU A 21 -10.04 13.97 2.94
CA LEU A 21 -10.21 14.59 4.25
C LEU A 21 -10.38 16.11 4.17
N LYS A 22 -9.68 16.77 3.24
CA LYS A 22 -9.83 18.20 2.95
C LYS A 22 -11.25 18.52 2.45
N ASP A 23 -11.74 17.75 1.48
CA ASP A 23 -13.05 17.99 0.86
C ASP A 23 -14.21 17.69 1.83
N GLN A 24 -13.97 16.85 2.82
CA GLN A 24 -14.94 16.51 3.87
C GLN A 24 -14.72 17.26 5.20
N ALA A 25 -13.79 18.22 5.24
CA ALA A 25 -13.47 18.99 6.45
C ALA A 25 -14.68 19.81 6.92
N GLY A 26 -15.03 19.69 8.20
CA GLY A 26 -16.21 20.34 8.79
C GLY A 26 -17.54 19.62 8.55
N HIS A 27 -17.57 18.58 7.69
CA HIS A 27 -18.74 17.73 7.49
C HIS A 27 -18.59 16.40 8.23
N THR A 28 -17.65 15.56 7.78
CA THR A 28 -17.40 14.23 8.33
C THR A 28 -15.98 14.08 8.88
N CYS A 29 -15.16 15.12 8.72
CA CYS A 29 -13.76 15.17 9.10
C CYS A 29 -13.48 16.43 9.92
N ASP A 30 -12.36 16.41 10.65
CA ASP A 30 -11.89 17.57 11.41
C ASP A 30 -11.63 18.77 10.49
N LEU A 31 -12.02 19.96 10.94
CA LEU A 31 -11.82 21.23 10.23
C LEU A 31 -10.34 21.53 9.99
N VAL A 32 -9.43 20.95 10.79
CA VAL A 32 -7.97 21.06 10.60
C VAL A 32 -7.53 20.64 9.19
N PHE A 33 -8.24 19.71 8.55
CA PHE A 33 -7.90 19.26 7.19
C PHE A 33 -8.26 20.26 6.09
N ALA A 34 -9.08 21.29 6.36
CA ALA A 34 -9.45 22.30 5.37
C ALA A 34 -8.22 23.05 4.83
N SER A 35 -7.18 23.23 5.65
CA SER A 35 -5.93 23.89 5.30
C SER A 35 -4.84 22.95 4.74
N ALA A 36 -5.15 21.67 4.50
CA ALA A 36 -4.15 20.68 4.03
C ALA A 36 -3.69 20.88 2.57
N GLY A 37 -4.28 21.83 1.83
CA GLY A 37 -4.01 22.08 0.41
C GLY A 37 -2.51 22.19 0.06
N PRO A 38 -1.75 23.12 0.67
CA PRO A 38 -0.32 23.29 0.38
C PRO A 38 0.50 22.01 0.62
N THR A 39 0.17 21.24 1.66
CA THR A 39 0.82 19.95 1.93
C THR A 39 0.52 18.93 0.84
N ILE A 40 -0.73 18.84 0.39
CA ILE A 40 -1.13 17.95 -0.70
C ILE A 40 -0.37 18.29 -1.99
N ASP A 41 -0.24 19.59 -2.31
CA ASP A 41 0.42 20.04 -3.54
C ASP A 41 1.93 19.77 -3.49
N PHE A 42 2.58 20.01 -2.35
CA PHE A 42 3.97 19.60 -2.12
C PHE A 42 4.14 18.09 -2.31
N MET A 43 3.25 17.28 -1.74
CA MET A 43 3.33 15.83 -1.85
C MET A 43 3.14 15.34 -3.29
N LYS A 44 2.23 15.95 -4.06
CA LYS A 44 2.02 15.66 -5.49
C LYS A 44 3.29 15.99 -6.29
N MET A 45 3.90 17.14 -6.03
CA MET A 45 5.12 17.57 -6.71
C MET A 45 6.28 16.59 -6.47
N MET A 46 6.52 16.24 -5.21
CA MET A 46 7.56 15.29 -4.83
C MET A 46 7.29 13.87 -5.34
N GLN A 47 6.04 13.41 -5.30
CA GLN A 47 5.64 12.11 -5.85
C GLN A 47 5.92 12.03 -7.35
N LYS A 48 5.51 13.05 -8.12
CA LYS A 48 5.70 13.06 -9.56
C LYS A 48 7.20 13.09 -9.90
N TRP A 49 7.96 13.96 -9.24
CA TRP A 49 9.42 13.98 -9.39
C TRP A 49 10.05 12.61 -9.11
N PHE A 50 9.71 11.98 -7.99
CA PHE A 50 10.25 10.66 -7.65
C PHE A 50 9.87 9.59 -8.69
N THR A 51 8.62 9.62 -9.19
CA THR A 51 8.15 8.70 -10.23
C THR A 51 8.97 8.83 -11.51
N LEU A 52 9.25 10.06 -11.95
CA LEU A 52 10.06 10.32 -13.14
C LEU A 52 11.52 9.89 -12.96
N MET A 53 12.04 9.96 -11.73
CA MET A 53 13.43 9.60 -11.39
C MET A 53 13.61 8.12 -11.07
N ASP A 54 12.52 7.35 -10.91
CA ASP A 54 12.53 5.91 -10.59
C ASP A 54 11.77 5.06 -11.63
N VAL A 55 11.89 5.42 -12.92
CA VAL A 55 11.33 4.62 -14.01
C VAL A 55 12.15 3.34 -14.16
N SER A 56 11.54 2.21 -13.81
CA SER A 56 12.25 0.95 -13.58
C SER A 56 12.20 -0.02 -14.77
N ASN A 57 11.08 -0.07 -15.49
CA ASN A 57 10.82 -1.04 -16.55
C ASN A 57 9.70 -0.60 -17.50
N PHE A 58 9.49 -1.37 -18.57
CA PHE A 58 8.52 -1.08 -19.64
C PHE A 58 7.06 -1.24 -19.25
N GLN A 59 6.78 -2.03 -18.22
CA GLN A 59 5.41 -2.40 -17.85
C GLN A 59 4.94 -1.68 -16.59
N GLN A 60 5.82 -0.94 -15.90
CA GLN A 60 5.49 -0.23 -14.67
C GLN A 60 4.31 0.73 -14.87
N TYR A 61 4.34 1.52 -15.94
CA TYR A 61 3.26 2.45 -16.27
C TYR A 61 1.93 1.74 -16.57
N ILE A 62 1.97 0.54 -17.15
CA ILE A 62 0.79 -0.28 -17.44
C ILE A 62 0.20 -0.82 -16.13
N HIS A 63 1.03 -1.48 -15.32
CA HIS A 63 0.58 -2.09 -14.06
C HIS A 63 0.11 -1.06 -13.03
N SER A 64 0.77 0.09 -12.96
CA SER A 64 0.40 1.17 -12.05
C SER A 64 -0.61 2.17 -12.64
N ASN A 65 -0.99 1.97 -13.92
CA ASN A 65 -1.81 2.88 -14.71
C ASN A 65 -1.37 4.34 -14.51
N ASN A 66 -0.08 4.60 -14.73
CA ASN A 66 0.58 5.87 -14.45
C ASN A 66 1.51 6.27 -15.59
N GLU A 67 1.08 7.21 -16.42
CA GLU A 67 1.87 7.67 -17.59
C GLU A 67 3.23 8.25 -17.20
N ASP A 68 3.35 8.85 -16.02
CA ASP A 68 4.63 9.39 -15.54
C ASP A 68 5.68 8.27 -15.35
N ALA A 69 5.27 7.03 -15.10
CA ALA A 69 6.19 5.90 -14.93
C ALA A 69 6.63 5.25 -16.26
N ARG A 70 6.31 5.85 -17.41
CA ARG A 70 6.67 5.33 -18.74
C ARG A 70 8.16 5.54 -19.04
N PRO A 71 8.86 4.60 -19.71
CA PRO A 71 10.21 4.84 -20.21
C PRO A 71 10.29 6.11 -21.08
N PHE A 72 11.40 6.84 -20.99
CA PHE A 72 11.64 7.98 -21.88
C PHE A 72 12.08 7.44 -23.23
N THR A 73 11.33 7.77 -24.29
CA THR A 73 11.60 7.33 -25.66
C THR A 73 11.73 8.49 -26.64
N ASP A 74 11.37 9.70 -26.19
CA ASP A 74 11.34 10.91 -27.00
C ASP A 74 12.17 12.01 -26.33
N VAL A 75 12.87 12.79 -27.14
CA VAL A 75 13.70 13.92 -26.71
C VAL A 75 12.82 15.09 -26.29
N GLU A 76 11.67 15.23 -26.93
CA GLU A 76 10.67 16.28 -26.68
C GLU A 76 9.58 15.80 -25.71
N ASP A 77 9.85 14.76 -24.92
CA ASP A 77 8.92 14.27 -23.91
C ASP A 77 8.59 15.40 -22.90
N PRO A 78 7.32 15.81 -22.76
CA PRO A 78 6.92 16.94 -21.93
C PRO A 78 7.29 16.76 -20.45
N ARG A 79 7.53 15.51 -20.01
CA ARG A 79 7.98 15.21 -18.65
C ARG A 79 9.41 15.70 -18.38
N LEU A 80 10.27 15.75 -19.41
CA LEU A 80 11.61 16.33 -19.29
C LEU A 80 11.55 17.83 -19.07
N GLU A 81 10.63 18.50 -19.77
CA GLU A 81 10.41 19.92 -19.60
C GLU A 81 9.79 20.24 -18.24
N TRP A 82 8.78 19.46 -17.84
CA TRP A 82 8.18 19.55 -16.51
C TRP A 82 9.22 19.46 -15.38
N LEU A 83 10.22 18.58 -15.50
CA LEU A 83 11.31 18.48 -14.52
C LEU A 83 12.14 19.76 -14.44
N LYS A 84 12.46 20.40 -15.57
CA LYS A 84 13.38 21.54 -15.62
C LYS A 84 12.71 22.89 -15.35
N THR A 85 11.45 23.06 -15.73
CA THR A 85 10.73 24.33 -15.55
C THR A 85 9.75 24.27 -14.41
N VAL A 86 8.77 23.37 -14.46
CA VAL A 86 7.68 23.33 -13.48
C VAL A 86 8.19 22.91 -12.09
N PHE A 87 8.88 21.78 -12.00
CA PHE A 87 9.38 21.28 -10.71
C PHE A 87 10.44 22.19 -10.11
N LEU A 88 11.48 22.57 -10.88
CA LEU A 88 12.53 23.44 -10.35
C LEU A 88 12.05 24.86 -10.06
N GLY A 89 11.12 25.40 -10.86
CA GLY A 89 10.45 26.67 -10.56
C GLY A 89 9.73 26.60 -9.21
N TYR A 90 8.90 25.58 -9.01
CA TYR A 90 8.23 25.34 -7.73
C TYR A 90 9.20 25.23 -6.54
N ILE A 91 10.33 24.53 -6.69
CA ILE A 91 11.33 24.40 -5.63
C ILE A 91 12.03 25.74 -5.34
N GLU A 92 12.23 26.59 -6.35
CA GLU A 92 12.78 27.93 -6.15
C GLU A 92 11.78 28.87 -5.46
N ASP A 93 10.51 28.83 -5.87
CA ASP A 93 9.44 29.59 -5.21
C ASP A 93 9.31 29.16 -3.74
N LEU A 94 9.30 27.84 -3.48
CA LEU A 94 9.28 27.29 -2.13
C LEU A 94 10.48 27.76 -1.30
N LYS A 95 11.67 27.87 -1.90
CA LYS A 95 12.88 28.38 -1.23
C LYS A 95 12.77 29.86 -0.88
N ASN A 96 12.18 30.66 -1.77
CA ASN A 96 12.02 32.10 -1.58
C ASN A 96 10.96 32.43 -0.53
N GLU A 97 9.92 31.59 -0.42
CA GLU A 97 8.81 31.76 0.52
C GLU A 97 9.06 31.12 1.89
N SER A 98 10.00 30.17 1.98
CA SER A 98 10.32 29.47 3.23
C SER A 98 11.31 30.24 4.11
N SER A 99 11.14 30.13 5.42
CA SER A 99 12.19 30.54 6.36
C SER A 99 13.36 29.56 6.33
N ALA A 100 14.58 30.02 6.66
CA ALA A 100 15.80 29.22 6.55
C ALA A 100 15.79 27.90 7.34
N GLY A 101 14.97 27.79 8.41
CA GLY A 101 14.81 26.57 9.21
C GLY A 101 13.74 25.61 8.70
N ASN A 102 12.88 26.03 7.77
CA ASN A 102 11.73 25.28 7.28
C ASN A 102 11.90 24.79 5.84
N PHE A 103 13.10 24.95 5.26
CA PHE A 103 13.44 24.49 3.91
C PHE A 103 14.46 23.33 3.95
N PHE A 104 14.77 22.77 2.79
CA PHE A 104 15.84 21.77 2.65
C PHE A 104 17.19 22.30 3.13
N SER A 105 18.06 21.41 3.61
CA SER A 105 19.46 21.76 3.83
C SER A 105 20.11 22.21 2.51
N LYS A 106 21.17 23.00 2.59
CA LYS A 106 21.90 23.49 1.42
C LYS A 106 22.35 22.35 0.51
N GLU A 107 22.83 21.26 1.11
CA GLU A 107 23.29 20.05 0.42
C GLU A 107 22.13 19.33 -0.25
N THR A 108 20.99 19.20 0.44
CA THR A 108 19.80 18.51 -0.08
C THR A 108 19.19 19.26 -1.25
N TYR A 109 19.05 20.59 -1.13
CA TYR A 109 18.57 21.43 -2.22
C TYR A 109 19.51 21.37 -3.43
N HIS A 110 20.82 21.52 -3.22
CA HIS A 110 21.79 21.45 -4.31
C HIS A 110 21.78 20.08 -5.00
N ALA A 111 21.73 18.98 -4.23
CA ALA A 111 21.64 17.63 -4.77
C ALA A 111 20.34 17.42 -5.57
N LEU A 112 19.21 17.92 -5.08
CA LEU A 112 17.91 17.83 -5.75
C LEU A 112 17.93 18.57 -7.10
N VAL A 113 18.40 19.82 -7.12
CA VAL A 113 18.50 20.64 -8.34
C VAL A 113 19.49 19.99 -9.32
N PHE A 114 20.67 19.59 -8.83
CA PHE A 114 21.69 18.97 -9.65
C PHE A 114 21.21 17.68 -10.29
N ALA A 115 20.68 16.74 -9.49
CA ALA A 115 20.18 15.45 -9.98
C ALA A 115 19.06 15.63 -11.00
N THR A 116 18.15 16.57 -10.78
CA THR A 116 17.04 16.86 -11.71
C THR A 116 17.56 17.35 -13.05
N LYS A 117 18.45 18.36 -13.06
CA LYS A 117 19.01 18.91 -14.29
C LYS A 117 19.89 17.89 -15.01
N SER A 118 20.80 17.24 -14.28
CA SER A 118 21.76 16.30 -14.86
C SER A 118 21.08 15.06 -15.44
N ASN A 119 20.06 14.51 -14.77
CA ASN A 119 19.31 13.37 -15.32
C ASN A 119 18.51 13.77 -16.56
N ALA A 120 17.83 14.93 -16.57
CA ALA A 120 17.10 15.40 -17.74
C ALA A 120 18.03 15.59 -18.96
N ASP A 121 19.20 16.20 -18.76
CA ASP A 121 20.18 16.42 -19.82
C ASP A 121 20.86 15.11 -20.26
N CYS A 122 21.11 14.20 -19.32
CA CYS A 122 21.61 12.86 -19.61
C CYS A 122 20.61 12.06 -20.46
N ILE A 123 19.31 12.09 -20.14
CA ILE A 123 18.26 11.45 -20.94
C ILE A 123 18.29 11.98 -22.37
N ARG A 124 18.27 13.30 -22.56
CA ARG A 124 18.35 13.92 -23.90
C ARG A 124 19.62 13.50 -24.63
N HIS A 125 20.77 13.50 -23.97
CA HIS A 125 22.02 13.07 -24.58
C HIS A 125 21.99 11.60 -25.02
N LEU A 126 21.46 10.70 -24.18
CA LEU A 126 21.36 9.28 -24.49
C LEU A 126 20.43 9.01 -25.68
N LEU A 127 19.31 9.73 -25.78
CA LEU A 127 18.36 9.60 -26.89
C LEU A 127 18.91 10.22 -28.19
N THR A 128 19.46 11.44 -28.13
CA THR A 128 19.87 12.18 -29.33
C THR A 128 21.26 11.80 -29.84
N VAL A 129 22.26 11.69 -28.95
CA VAL A 129 23.68 11.51 -29.33
C VAL A 129 24.08 10.04 -29.32
N LYS A 130 23.59 9.26 -28.35
CA LYS A 130 23.87 7.82 -28.27
C LYS A 130 22.85 6.96 -29.00
N HIS A 131 21.78 7.57 -29.51
CA HIS A 131 20.70 6.90 -30.25
C HIS A 131 20.10 5.71 -29.49
N PHE A 132 20.00 5.83 -28.16
CA PHE A 132 19.32 4.82 -27.38
C PHE A 132 17.83 4.87 -27.69
N ARG A 133 17.20 3.71 -27.89
CA ARG A 133 15.76 3.63 -28.13
C ARG A 133 14.93 4.14 -26.94
N LEU A 134 15.50 4.06 -25.74
CA LEU A 134 14.86 4.49 -24.50
C LEU A 134 15.86 4.69 -23.37
N VAL A 135 15.39 5.35 -22.31
CA VAL A 135 16.12 5.53 -21.05
C VAL A 135 15.24 5.18 -19.85
N LEU A 136 15.82 4.44 -18.90
CA LEU A 136 15.22 4.07 -17.62
C LEU A 136 15.98 4.78 -16.49
N THR A 137 15.33 5.72 -15.80
CA THR A 137 15.96 6.58 -14.81
C THR A 137 16.37 5.84 -13.54
N ARG A 138 15.73 4.72 -13.20
CA ARG A 138 16.16 3.86 -12.08
C ARG A 138 17.58 3.34 -12.25
N LYS A 139 18.11 3.26 -13.48
CA LYS A 139 19.48 2.82 -13.72
C LYS A 139 20.54 3.88 -13.41
N MET A 140 20.11 5.10 -13.04
CA MET A 140 20.98 6.20 -12.65
C MET A 140 21.19 6.29 -11.12
N SER A 141 20.51 5.46 -10.32
CA SER A 141 20.64 5.46 -8.85
C SER A 141 21.73 4.50 -8.34
N SER A 142 22.14 4.69 -7.08
CA SER A 142 23.09 3.81 -6.37
C SER A 142 22.47 2.52 -5.82
N ASP A 143 21.15 2.32 -5.94
CA ASP A 143 20.44 1.15 -5.41
C ASP A 143 21.11 -0.20 -5.74
N PRO A 144 21.60 -0.45 -6.97
CA PRO A 144 22.27 -1.72 -7.27
C PRO A 144 23.55 -1.94 -6.46
N ILE A 145 24.29 -0.86 -6.17
CA ILE A 145 25.52 -0.89 -5.37
C ILE A 145 25.17 -1.13 -3.90
N GLU A 146 24.13 -0.47 -3.39
CA GLU A 146 23.65 -0.70 -2.02
C GLU A 146 23.13 -2.13 -1.81
N SER A 147 22.46 -2.69 -2.82
CA SER A 147 22.02 -4.09 -2.85
C SER A 147 23.21 -5.05 -2.82
N LEU A 148 24.29 -4.74 -3.56
CA LEU A 148 25.56 -5.48 -3.51
C LEU A 148 26.16 -5.46 -2.10
N PHE A 149 26.20 -4.31 -1.43
CA PHE A 149 26.68 -4.23 -0.04
C PHE A 149 25.81 -5.06 0.92
N GLY A 150 24.49 -5.00 0.76
CA GLY A 150 23.58 -5.84 1.53
C GLY A 150 23.81 -7.34 1.28
N PHE A 151 24.11 -7.72 0.04
CA PHE A 151 24.47 -9.10 -0.29
C PHE A 151 25.78 -9.53 0.36
N LEU A 152 26.83 -8.71 0.30
CA LEU A 152 28.11 -8.98 0.96
C LEU A 152 27.92 -9.22 2.45
N ARG A 153 27.13 -8.37 3.13
CA ARG A 153 26.76 -8.56 4.54
C ARG A 153 26.09 -9.90 4.81
N ARG A 154 25.10 -10.28 4.00
CA ARG A 154 24.41 -11.57 4.14
C ARG A 154 25.33 -12.75 3.89
N SER A 155 26.24 -12.65 2.92
CA SER A 155 27.19 -13.72 2.59
C SER A 155 28.18 -14.04 3.71
N SER A 156 28.38 -13.07 4.62
CA SER A 156 29.24 -13.16 5.81
C SER A 156 28.44 -13.33 7.10
N GLY A 157 27.28 -14.00 7.05
CA GLY A 157 26.47 -14.28 8.24
C GLY A 157 25.71 -13.07 8.79
N CYS A 158 25.33 -12.11 7.92
CA CYS A 158 24.69 -10.85 8.31
C CYS A 158 25.58 -9.97 9.22
N ASN A 159 26.90 -10.02 9.05
CA ASN A 159 27.80 -9.08 9.70
C ASN A 159 27.58 -7.68 9.12
N ASP A 160 27.05 -6.75 9.92
CA ASP A 160 26.79 -5.37 9.48
C ASP A 160 28.07 -4.56 9.25
N MET A 161 29.16 -4.93 9.93
CA MET A 161 30.46 -4.29 9.86
C MET A 161 31.49 -5.23 9.24
N LEU A 162 31.54 -5.29 7.91
CA LEU A 162 32.57 -6.05 7.21
C LEU A 162 33.92 -5.34 7.32
N ASP A 163 34.94 -6.11 7.71
CA ASP A 163 36.32 -5.70 7.48
C ASP A 163 36.69 -5.86 6.00
N VAL A 164 37.78 -5.21 5.59
CA VAL A 164 38.24 -5.20 4.20
C VAL A 164 38.48 -6.63 3.68
N LYS A 165 39.04 -7.52 4.51
CA LYS A 165 39.30 -8.91 4.12
C LYS A 165 38.00 -9.66 3.84
N SER A 166 36.98 -9.54 4.69
CA SER A 166 35.69 -10.19 4.45
C SER A 166 35.01 -9.65 3.19
N ALA A 167 35.11 -8.34 2.93
CA ALA A 167 34.56 -7.75 1.71
C ALA A 167 35.25 -8.29 0.45
N VAL A 168 36.58 -8.36 0.43
CA VAL A 168 37.36 -8.92 -0.69
C VAL A 168 37.04 -10.40 -0.89
N CYS A 169 37.07 -11.20 0.17
CA CYS A 169 36.71 -12.62 0.11
C CYS A 169 35.27 -12.83 -0.38
N GLY A 170 34.33 -11.99 0.03
CA GLY A 170 32.94 -12.02 -0.43
C GLY A 170 32.82 -11.75 -1.93
N LEU A 171 33.50 -10.70 -2.43
CA LEU A 171 33.53 -10.38 -3.85
C LEU A 171 34.20 -11.48 -4.68
N GLU A 172 35.35 -12.00 -4.23
CA GLU A 172 36.01 -13.11 -4.90
C GLU A 172 35.13 -14.35 -4.94
N LYS A 173 34.45 -14.68 -3.83
CA LYS A 173 33.53 -15.81 -3.76
C LYS A 173 32.40 -15.61 -4.76
N MET A 174 31.81 -14.42 -4.85
CA MET A 174 30.76 -14.12 -5.84
C MET A 174 31.22 -14.37 -7.27
N LEU A 175 32.42 -13.89 -7.62
CA LEU A 175 33.01 -14.06 -8.96
C LEU A 175 33.31 -15.54 -9.25
N LYS A 176 33.91 -16.27 -8.30
CA LYS A 176 34.30 -17.68 -8.44
C LYS A 176 33.10 -18.63 -8.48
N THR A 177 32.03 -18.32 -7.76
CA THR A 177 30.84 -19.18 -7.63
C THR A 177 29.73 -18.84 -8.63
N GLY A 178 29.77 -17.67 -9.26
CA GLY A 178 28.71 -17.25 -10.17
C GLY A 178 27.35 -17.01 -9.49
N ILE A 179 27.31 -16.84 -8.16
CA ILE A 179 26.07 -16.58 -7.41
C ILE A 179 25.39 -15.29 -7.89
N VAL A 180 26.17 -14.35 -8.44
CA VAL A 180 25.67 -13.17 -9.13
C VAL A 180 25.92 -13.34 -10.62
N ALA A 181 24.84 -13.59 -11.36
CA ALA A 181 24.84 -13.62 -12.82
C ALA A 181 24.16 -12.35 -13.36
N ALA A 182 24.62 -11.88 -14.52
CA ALA A 182 23.86 -10.88 -15.27
C ALA A 182 22.49 -11.47 -15.67
N SER A 183 21.45 -10.64 -15.65
CA SER A 183 20.14 -11.06 -16.15
C SER A 183 20.26 -11.53 -17.60
N LYS A 184 19.56 -12.62 -17.95
CA LYS A 184 19.47 -13.10 -19.35
C LYS A 184 18.87 -12.05 -20.29
N GLU A 185 18.09 -11.12 -19.73
CA GLU A 185 17.46 -9.99 -20.44
C GLU A 185 18.29 -8.70 -20.35
N SER A 186 19.52 -8.76 -19.85
CA SER A 186 20.42 -7.60 -19.78
C SER A 186 20.93 -7.22 -21.17
N ASN A 187 21.12 -5.92 -21.40
CA ASN A 187 21.64 -5.36 -22.64
C ASN A 187 23.17 -5.56 -22.79
N VAL A 188 23.82 -6.17 -21.81
CA VAL A 188 25.26 -6.45 -21.79
C VAL A 188 25.47 -7.92 -22.14
N GLN A 189 26.29 -8.21 -23.15
CA GLN A 189 26.63 -9.58 -23.54
C GLN A 189 27.23 -10.33 -22.35
N SER A 190 26.52 -11.34 -21.87
CA SER A 190 26.91 -12.16 -20.72
C SER A 190 27.82 -13.33 -21.13
N SER A 191 28.75 -13.09 -22.07
CA SER A 191 29.61 -14.12 -22.65
C SER A 191 30.65 -14.69 -21.67
N THR A 192 30.74 -14.15 -20.44
CA THR A 192 31.71 -14.56 -19.41
C THR A 192 31.09 -14.95 -18.07
N SER A 193 29.77 -15.09 -17.96
CA SER A 193 29.14 -15.47 -16.70
C SER A 193 29.32 -16.96 -16.41
N PHE A 194 30.25 -17.27 -15.50
CA PHE A 194 30.45 -18.61 -14.96
C PHE A 194 29.18 -19.04 -14.21
N ALA A 195 28.45 -20.03 -14.72
CA ALA A 195 27.24 -20.55 -14.09
C ALA A 195 27.58 -21.79 -13.26
N SER A 196 27.71 -21.64 -11.94
CA SER A 196 27.78 -22.81 -11.05
C SER A 196 26.40 -23.44 -10.94
N ARG A 197 26.20 -24.55 -11.65
CA ARG A 197 25.00 -25.39 -11.57
C ARG A 197 25.08 -26.25 -10.31
N GLN A 198 24.64 -25.76 -9.17
CA GLN A 198 24.07 -26.60 -8.08
C GLN A 198 23.53 -25.71 -6.95
N LEU A 199 22.20 -25.56 -6.92
CA LEU A 199 21.49 -25.08 -5.74
C LEU A 199 21.05 -26.30 -4.93
N LEU A 200 21.42 -26.34 -3.65
CA LEU A 200 20.96 -27.37 -2.70
C LEU A 200 19.47 -27.15 -2.38
N PRO A 201 18.64 -28.21 -2.41
CA PRO A 201 17.22 -28.10 -2.08
C PRO A 201 16.99 -27.91 -0.58
N SER A 202 16.20 -26.90 -0.23
CA SER A 202 15.69 -26.66 1.12
C SER A 202 14.43 -27.51 1.36
N GLN A 203 14.49 -28.41 2.34
CA GLN A 203 13.34 -29.21 2.77
C GLN A 203 12.45 -28.40 3.73
N GLN A 204 11.16 -28.27 3.39
CA GLN A 204 10.14 -27.75 4.29
C GLN A 204 9.56 -28.89 5.13
N SER A 205 9.43 -28.67 6.44
CA SER A 205 8.74 -29.58 7.35
C SER A 205 7.25 -29.23 7.47
N PRO A 206 6.35 -30.24 7.57
CA PRO A 206 4.92 -30.02 7.76
C PRO A 206 4.57 -29.75 9.23
N THR A 207 3.63 -28.83 9.46
CA THR A 207 3.08 -28.49 10.77
C THR A 207 1.81 -29.30 11.08
N THR A 208 1.75 -29.82 12.30
CA THR A 208 0.65 -30.64 12.85
C THR A 208 -0.43 -29.78 13.52
N ASN A 209 -1.71 -30.14 13.35
CA ASN A 209 -2.86 -29.53 14.04
C ASN A 209 -3.06 -30.15 15.44
N PRO A 210 -3.70 -29.42 16.37
CA PRO A 210 -4.89 -29.99 17.01
C PRO A 210 -6.05 -28.99 17.11
N GLY A 211 -7.27 -29.53 17.01
CA GLY A 211 -8.52 -28.77 17.08
C GLY A 211 -9.00 -28.51 18.51
N ALA A 212 -9.77 -27.44 18.65
CA ALA A 212 -10.72 -27.23 19.73
C ALA A 212 -11.96 -26.52 19.15
N ASP A 213 -13.12 -26.87 19.68
CA ASP A 213 -14.45 -26.57 19.16
C ASP A 213 -14.84 -25.11 19.48
N ASP A 214 -15.04 -24.28 18.44
CA ASP A 214 -15.26 -22.83 18.55
C ASP A 214 -16.73 -22.46 18.24
N LYS A 215 -17.61 -22.48 19.24
CA LYS A 215 -19.01 -21.99 19.09
C LYS A 215 -19.07 -20.47 19.26
N ILE A 216 -19.25 -19.69 18.19
CA ILE A 216 -19.59 -18.25 18.23
C ILE A 216 -20.93 -18.05 18.98
N LEU A 217 -21.09 -17.00 19.80
CA LEU A 217 -22.35 -16.71 20.51
C LEU A 217 -23.43 -16.20 19.53
N ASP A 218 -24.71 -16.37 19.89
CA ASP A 218 -25.84 -15.90 19.05
C ASP A 218 -25.97 -14.37 19.02
N VAL A 219 -25.35 -13.65 19.96
CA VAL A 219 -25.42 -12.19 20.08
C VAL A 219 -24.67 -11.51 18.92
N GLU A 220 -23.48 -11.99 18.54
CA GLU A 220 -22.70 -11.41 17.44
C GLU A 220 -23.38 -11.63 16.08
N VAL A 221 -24.06 -12.77 15.92
CA VAL A 221 -24.85 -13.11 14.73
C VAL A 221 -26.09 -12.21 14.61
N THR A 222 -26.71 -11.88 15.75
CA THR A 222 -27.87 -10.98 15.82
C THR A 222 -27.49 -9.55 15.38
N THR A 223 -26.34 -9.03 15.84
CA THR A 223 -25.81 -7.72 15.42
C THR A 223 -25.56 -7.64 13.92
N LEU A 224 -25.01 -8.70 13.31
CA LEU A 224 -24.80 -8.74 11.85
C LEU A 224 -26.13 -8.73 11.09
N LYS A 225 -27.11 -9.52 11.56
CA LYS A 225 -28.45 -9.58 10.96
C LYS A 225 -29.17 -8.24 11.02
N GLU A 226 -29.17 -7.58 12.17
CA GLU A 226 -29.77 -6.26 12.36
C GLU A 226 -29.13 -5.22 11.43
N HIS A 227 -27.81 -5.23 11.28
CA HIS A 227 -27.12 -4.29 10.41
C HIS A 227 -27.36 -4.54 8.91
N CYS A 228 -27.53 -5.80 8.50
CA CYS A 228 -27.83 -6.14 7.11
C CYS A 228 -29.27 -5.81 6.73
N LEU A 229 -30.20 -5.87 7.70
CA LEU A 229 -31.63 -5.62 7.49
C LEU A 229 -32.07 -4.18 7.79
N SER A 230 -31.20 -3.35 8.39
CA SER A 230 -31.56 -1.97 8.71
C SER A 230 -31.84 -1.15 7.45
N GLU A 231 -33.03 -0.56 7.36
CA GLU A 231 -33.36 0.43 6.34
C GLU A 231 -32.72 1.78 6.70
N GLY A 232 -31.62 2.12 6.02
CA GLY A 232 -30.93 3.38 6.21
C GLY A 232 -29.72 3.52 5.30
N THR A 233 -29.35 4.74 4.93
CA THR A 233 -28.10 5.04 4.23
C THR A 233 -26.91 4.83 5.17
N CYS A 234 -25.80 4.30 4.65
CA CYS A 234 -24.59 4.11 5.46
C CYS A 234 -24.06 5.49 5.91
N PRO A 235 -23.68 5.67 7.19
CA PRO A 235 -23.14 6.95 7.64
C PRO A 235 -21.88 7.30 6.84
N THR A 236 -21.80 8.53 6.36
CA THR A 236 -20.64 9.04 5.64
C THR A 236 -19.59 9.45 6.66
N ASN A 237 -18.52 8.67 6.77
CA ASN A 237 -17.33 9.02 7.54
C ASN A 237 -16.09 8.38 6.89
N PRO A 238 -14.87 8.82 7.22
CA PRO A 238 -13.64 8.28 6.62
C PRO A 238 -13.49 6.76 6.77
N ASP A 239 -13.94 6.22 7.89
CA ASP A 239 -13.92 4.80 8.18
C ASP A 239 -14.79 4.00 7.19
N VAL A 240 -16.00 4.47 6.90
CA VAL A 240 -16.91 3.84 5.95
C VAL A 240 -16.44 4.05 4.51
N ALA A 241 -15.89 5.22 4.18
CA ALA A 241 -15.27 5.46 2.86
C ALA A 241 -14.07 4.53 2.60
N SER A 242 -13.29 4.19 3.65
CA SER A 242 -12.22 3.20 3.56
C SER A 242 -12.76 1.78 3.32
N VAL A 243 -13.91 1.43 3.92
CA VAL A 243 -14.59 0.15 3.67
C VAL A 243 -15.14 0.10 2.25
N ALA A 244 -15.69 1.19 1.73
CA ALA A 244 -16.12 1.29 0.33
C ALA A 244 -14.93 1.10 -0.63
N MET A 245 -13.76 1.66 -0.32
CA MET A 245 -12.54 1.41 -1.09
C MET A 245 -12.17 -0.07 -1.14
N VAL A 246 -12.24 -0.79 -0.01
CA VAL A 246 -12.07 -2.26 0.02
C VAL A 246 -13.15 -2.96 -0.81
N GLY A 247 -14.39 -2.47 -0.76
CA GLY A 247 -15.49 -2.93 -1.59
C GLY A 247 -15.18 -2.92 -3.09
N GLY A 248 -14.52 -1.86 -3.59
CA GLY A 248 -14.08 -1.78 -4.99
C GLY A 248 -13.11 -2.91 -5.39
N PHE A 249 -12.19 -3.30 -4.50
CA PHE A 249 -11.31 -4.46 -4.71
C PHE A 249 -12.09 -5.78 -4.71
N ILE A 250 -13.09 -5.91 -3.84
CA ILE A 250 -13.96 -7.10 -3.80
C ILE A 250 -14.76 -7.23 -5.09
N VAL A 251 -15.30 -6.13 -5.63
CA VAL A 251 -15.97 -6.12 -6.94
C VAL A 251 -15.02 -6.61 -8.04
N ARG A 252 -13.77 -6.13 -8.04
CA ARG A 252 -12.76 -6.57 -9.01
C ARG A 252 -12.49 -8.07 -8.91
N ALA A 253 -12.21 -8.57 -7.71
CA ALA A 253 -11.98 -9.99 -7.49
C ALA A 253 -13.21 -10.85 -7.85
N ALA A 254 -14.41 -10.37 -7.55
CA ALA A 254 -15.66 -11.01 -7.93
C ALA A 254 -15.82 -11.07 -9.46
N SER A 255 -15.51 -9.99 -10.17
CA SER A 255 -15.57 -9.95 -11.65
C SER A 255 -14.58 -10.88 -12.34
N GLU A 256 -13.46 -11.21 -11.68
CA GLU A 256 -12.44 -12.13 -12.21
C GLU A 256 -12.75 -13.60 -11.89
N SER A 257 -13.57 -13.86 -10.87
CA SER A 257 -13.82 -15.22 -10.35
C SER A 257 -15.24 -15.74 -10.59
N LEU A 258 -16.24 -14.86 -10.67
CA LEU A 258 -17.64 -15.24 -10.85
C LEU A 258 -18.03 -15.20 -12.33
N SER A 259 -18.81 -16.20 -12.76
CA SER A 259 -19.41 -16.24 -14.09
C SER A 259 -20.79 -15.56 -14.16
N CYS A 260 -21.46 -15.40 -13.01
CA CYS A 260 -22.82 -14.84 -12.94
C CYS A 260 -22.80 -13.30 -13.03
N GLN A 261 -23.33 -12.78 -14.14
CA GLN A 261 -23.38 -11.32 -14.39
C GLN A 261 -24.32 -10.59 -13.43
N ASP A 262 -25.43 -11.22 -13.01
CA ASP A 262 -26.37 -10.62 -12.06
C ASP A 262 -25.69 -10.37 -10.70
N CYS A 263 -24.92 -11.34 -10.21
CA CYS A 263 -24.12 -11.18 -8.99
C CYS A 263 -23.10 -10.05 -9.13
N ILE A 264 -22.41 -9.93 -10.27
CA ILE A 264 -21.46 -8.84 -10.50
C ILE A 264 -22.18 -7.49 -10.51
N ALA A 265 -23.34 -7.40 -11.18
CA ALA A 265 -24.15 -6.19 -11.24
C ALA A 265 -24.68 -5.74 -9.86
N LEU A 266 -25.01 -6.69 -8.98
CA LEU A 266 -25.41 -6.39 -7.59
C LEU A 266 -24.26 -5.83 -6.75
N LEU A 267 -23.03 -6.26 -7.01
CA LEU A 267 -21.85 -5.81 -6.27
C LEU A 267 -21.32 -4.46 -6.77
N GLN A 268 -21.47 -4.15 -8.06
CA GLN A 268 -20.90 -2.97 -8.68
C GLN A 268 -21.88 -1.79 -8.69
N GLY A 269 -21.42 -0.65 -8.19
CA GLY A 269 -22.14 0.62 -8.24
C GLY A 269 -21.67 1.50 -9.41
N PRO A 270 -22.42 2.58 -9.73
CA PRO A 270 -21.98 3.57 -10.70
C PRO A 270 -20.74 4.31 -10.19
N LYS A 271 -19.88 4.76 -11.12
CA LYS A 271 -18.81 5.70 -10.79
C LYS A 271 -19.44 7.01 -10.32
N ALA A 272 -19.14 7.41 -9.10
CA ALA A 272 -19.64 8.65 -8.54
C ALA A 272 -18.62 9.27 -7.59
N ASP A 273 -18.68 10.60 -7.48
CA ASP A 273 -17.86 11.40 -6.56
C ASP A 273 -18.74 11.86 -5.38
N THR A 274 -19.23 10.89 -4.61
CA THR A 274 -20.02 11.13 -3.40
C THR A 274 -19.12 11.02 -2.18
N PRO A 275 -19.48 11.60 -1.01
CA PRO A 275 -18.68 11.44 0.21
C PRO A 275 -18.35 9.97 0.57
N LEU A 276 -19.25 9.04 0.25
CA LEU A 276 -19.00 7.62 0.46
C LEU A 276 -17.89 7.04 -0.44
N LEU A 277 -17.83 7.53 -1.68
CA LEU A 277 -16.98 7.00 -2.76
C LEU A 277 -15.80 7.92 -3.10
N GLY A 278 -15.72 9.10 -2.48
CA GLY A 278 -14.74 10.15 -2.80
C GLY A 278 -13.30 9.68 -2.60
N LEU A 279 -13.06 8.83 -1.59
CA LEU A 279 -11.73 8.23 -1.39
C LEU A 279 -11.29 7.40 -2.62
N ILE A 280 -12.21 6.66 -3.24
CA ILE A 280 -11.96 5.93 -4.50
C ILE A 280 -11.73 6.94 -5.61
N ALA A 281 -12.58 7.97 -5.73
CA ALA A 281 -12.47 8.99 -6.77
C ALA A 281 -11.10 9.69 -6.78
N HIS A 282 -10.57 10.10 -5.62
CA HIS A 282 -9.26 10.75 -5.52
C HIS A 282 -8.07 9.83 -5.82
N GLN A 283 -8.25 8.51 -5.77
CA GLN A 283 -7.20 7.54 -6.11
C GLN A 283 -7.39 6.93 -7.51
N ASN A 284 -8.53 7.19 -8.15
CA ASN A 284 -8.90 6.54 -9.39
C ASN A 284 -8.13 7.13 -10.58
N ARG A 285 -7.36 6.28 -11.25
CA ARG A 285 -6.67 6.61 -12.52
C ARG A 285 -7.38 6.02 -13.75
N GLY A 286 -8.62 5.57 -13.60
CA GLY A 286 -9.44 4.97 -14.65
C GLY A 286 -9.67 3.46 -14.51
N GLY A 287 -9.01 2.80 -13.54
CA GLY A 287 -9.08 1.34 -13.34
C GLY A 287 -9.80 0.87 -12.08
N LEU A 288 -10.15 1.78 -11.15
CA LEU A 288 -10.82 1.40 -9.90
C LEU A 288 -12.32 1.18 -10.13
N LEU A 289 -12.84 0.09 -9.56
CA LEU A 289 -14.27 -0.23 -9.54
C LEU A 289 -14.93 0.33 -8.27
N TYR A 290 -16.20 0.66 -8.39
CA TYR A 290 -16.99 1.25 -7.31
C TYR A 290 -17.98 0.21 -6.78
N PRO A 291 -18.05 -0.02 -5.46
CA PRO A 291 -19.02 -0.94 -4.88
C PRO A 291 -20.43 -0.34 -4.92
N SER A 292 -21.44 -1.21 -4.93
CA SER A 292 -22.81 -0.82 -4.65
C SER A 292 -22.97 -0.39 -3.19
N GLN A 293 -24.03 0.37 -2.92
CA GLN A 293 -24.33 0.78 -1.54
C GLN A 293 -24.66 -0.43 -0.66
N GLU A 294 -25.35 -1.43 -1.20
CA GLU A 294 -25.69 -2.67 -0.49
C GLU A 294 -24.44 -3.46 -0.09
N LEU A 295 -23.48 -3.61 -1.02
CA LEU A 295 -22.19 -4.24 -0.71
C LEU A 295 -21.45 -3.46 0.38
N THR A 296 -21.44 -2.13 0.31
CA THR A 296 -20.75 -1.31 1.31
C THR A 296 -21.35 -1.47 2.70
N LYS A 297 -22.69 -1.48 2.82
CA LYS A 297 -23.40 -1.75 4.09
C LYS A 297 -23.07 -3.13 4.64
N LEU A 298 -23.08 -4.15 3.79
CA LEU A 298 -22.71 -5.51 4.15
C LEU A 298 -21.28 -5.57 4.72
N LEU A 299 -20.31 -4.92 4.07
CA LEU A 299 -18.92 -4.91 4.50
C LEU A 299 -18.74 -4.19 5.84
N VAL A 300 -19.48 -3.11 6.09
CA VAL A 300 -19.51 -2.44 7.40
C VAL A 300 -20.08 -3.37 8.47
N GLY A 301 -21.15 -4.11 8.16
CA GLY A 301 -21.72 -5.13 9.04
C GLY A 301 -20.72 -6.23 9.37
N LEU A 302 -20.03 -6.75 8.35
CA LEU A 302 -19.00 -7.77 8.52
C LEU A 302 -17.82 -7.28 9.35
N ARG A 303 -17.38 -6.02 9.16
CA ARG A 303 -16.35 -5.40 10.02
C ARG A 303 -16.80 -5.37 11.47
N LYS A 304 -18.00 -4.85 11.76
CA LYS A 304 -18.55 -4.79 13.12
C LYS A 304 -18.69 -6.19 13.74
N PHE A 305 -19.16 -7.16 12.97
CA PHE A 305 -19.24 -8.56 13.40
C PHE A 305 -17.86 -9.10 13.83
N VAL A 306 -16.84 -8.91 12.99
CA VAL A 306 -15.46 -9.32 13.30
C VAL A 306 -14.93 -8.58 14.53
N ASP A 307 -15.15 -7.27 14.63
CA ASP A 307 -14.76 -6.47 15.80
C ASP A 307 -15.40 -7.01 17.10
N CYS A 308 -16.70 -7.31 17.07
CA CYS A 308 -17.41 -7.91 18.19
C CYS A 308 -16.83 -9.29 18.57
N VAL A 309 -16.62 -10.18 17.59
CA VAL A 309 -16.08 -11.53 17.85
C VAL A 309 -14.68 -11.45 18.46
N LEU A 310 -13.82 -10.57 17.94
CA LEU A 310 -12.46 -10.40 18.44
C LEU A 310 -12.40 -9.74 19.82
N ALA A 311 -13.33 -8.82 20.12
CA ALA A 311 -13.43 -8.18 21.43
C ALA A 311 -13.84 -9.17 22.53
N HIS A 312 -14.80 -10.06 22.24
CA HIS A 312 -15.34 -11.01 23.22
C HIS A 312 -14.45 -12.25 23.39
N ARG A 313 -13.59 -12.59 22.42
CA ARG A 313 -12.77 -13.82 22.49
C ARG A 313 -11.35 -13.65 21.98
N ARG A 314 -10.42 -13.46 22.93
CA ARG A 314 -8.97 -13.36 22.66
C ARG A 314 -8.30 -14.70 22.26
N ARG A 315 -9.00 -15.83 22.30
CA ARG A 315 -8.44 -17.19 22.11
C ARG A 315 -9.24 -18.07 21.13
N ILE A 316 -9.77 -17.51 20.04
CA ILE A 316 -10.38 -18.32 18.98
C ILE A 316 -9.28 -19.01 18.16
N THR A 317 -9.48 -20.29 17.84
CA THR A 317 -8.57 -21.04 16.97
C THR A 317 -8.95 -20.75 15.51
N LYS A 318 -8.02 -20.22 14.73
CA LYS A 318 -8.26 -19.80 13.32
C LYS A 318 -9.46 -18.83 13.21
N PRO A 319 -9.42 -17.66 13.88
CA PRO A 319 -10.54 -16.72 14.00
C PRO A 319 -11.15 -16.33 12.66
N LEU A 320 -10.32 -16.16 11.63
CA LEU A 320 -10.79 -15.84 10.29
C LEU A 320 -11.70 -16.93 9.70
N GLN A 321 -11.30 -18.20 9.80
CA GLN A 321 -12.09 -19.31 9.24
C GLN A 321 -13.44 -19.45 9.92
N VAL A 322 -13.45 -19.27 11.24
CA VAL A 322 -14.64 -19.33 12.09
C VAL A 322 -15.60 -18.17 11.75
N CYS A 323 -15.10 -16.94 11.67
CA CYS A 323 -15.89 -15.77 11.28
C CYS A 323 -16.48 -15.92 9.87
N VAL A 324 -15.67 -16.34 8.89
CA VAL A 324 -16.10 -16.52 7.50
C VAL A 324 -17.18 -17.58 7.39
N LYS A 325 -16.98 -18.76 8.00
CA LYS A 325 -17.96 -19.84 7.93
C LYS A 325 -19.33 -19.37 8.45
N ARG A 326 -19.33 -18.72 9.62
CA ARG A 326 -20.56 -18.27 10.26
C ARG A 326 -21.23 -17.11 9.54
N SER A 327 -20.46 -16.15 9.03
CA SER A 327 -21.02 -15.06 8.23
C SER A 327 -21.65 -15.59 6.95
N VAL A 328 -20.99 -16.50 6.22
CA VAL A 328 -21.53 -17.08 4.99
C VAL A 328 -22.83 -17.85 5.23
N GLU A 329 -22.89 -18.68 6.28
CA GLU A 329 -24.11 -19.41 6.66
C GLU A 329 -25.29 -18.46 6.93
N LEU A 330 -25.05 -17.35 7.63
CA LEU A 330 -26.07 -16.35 7.94
C LEU A 330 -26.48 -15.56 6.68
N LEU A 331 -25.52 -15.03 5.93
CA LEU A 331 -25.79 -14.15 4.79
C LEU A 331 -26.51 -14.87 3.66
N ALA A 332 -26.24 -16.17 3.47
CA ALA A 332 -26.91 -16.98 2.46
C ALA A 332 -28.43 -17.03 2.63
N VAL A 333 -28.93 -16.94 3.88
CA VAL A 333 -30.38 -16.99 4.19
C VAL A 333 -31.05 -15.62 4.30
N LEU A 334 -30.28 -14.51 4.33
CA LEU A 334 -30.83 -13.16 4.40
C LEU A 334 -31.20 -12.64 3.00
N PRO A 335 -32.28 -11.84 2.83
CA PRO A 335 -32.74 -11.35 1.54
C PRO A 335 -31.92 -10.16 1.01
N ILE A 336 -30.60 -10.17 1.19
CA ILE A 336 -29.66 -9.14 0.72
C ILE A 336 -28.91 -9.63 -0.53
N LEU A 337 -28.53 -8.71 -1.43
CA LEU A 337 -27.80 -9.03 -2.68
C LEU A 337 -28.42 -10.24 -3.40
N SER A 338 -29.74 -10.20 -3.60
CA SER A 338 -30.49 -11.34 -4.12
C SER A 338 -30.37 -11.44 -5.64
N CYS A 339 -29.59 -12.41 -6.10
CA CYS A 339 -29.47 -12.80 -7.50
C CYS A 339 -30.75 -13.49 -8.00
N GLY A 340 -31.04 -13.39 -9.30
CA GLY A 340 -32.15 -14.11 -9.95
C GLY A 340 -32.01 -15.65 -9.87
N ASN A 341 -30.80 -16.15 -9.63
CA ASN A 341 -30.57 -17.54 -9.27
C ASN A 341 -30.81 -17.75 -7.77
N ALA A 342 -31.95 -18.34 -7.43
CA ALA A 342 -32.40 -18.57 -6.06
C ALA A 342 -31.70 -19.75 -5.34
N ASP A 343 -30.70 -20.39 -5.96
CA ASP A 343 -29.94 -21.46 -5.34
C ASP A 343 -29.14 -20.98 -4.12
N ILE A 344 -29.34 -21.65 -2.97
CA ILE A 344 -28.65 -21.33 -1.71
C ILE A 344 -27.15 -21.59 -1.83
N ASP A 345 -26.73 -22.62 -2.56
CA ASP A 345 -25.32 -22.92 -2.72
C ASP A 345 -24.62 -21.90 -3.63
N HIS A 346 -25.31 -21.42 -4.67
CA HIS A 346 -24.89 -20.25 -5.43
C HIS A 346 -24.70 -19.00 -4.55
N ARG A 347 -25.66 -18.70 -3.67
CA ARG A 347 -25.54 -17.56 -2.72
C ARG A 347 -24.37 -17.74 -1.75
N LYS A 348 -24.14 -18.96 -1.24
CA LYS A 348 -22.98 -19.25 -0.38
C LYS A 348 -21.67 -18.99 -1.12
N GLN A 349 -21.54 -19.39 -2.39
CA GLN A 349 -20.33 -19.13 -3.18
C GLN A 349 -20.04 -17.62 -3.31
N LEU A 350 -21.07 -16.81 -3.54
CA LEU A 350 -20.94 -15.35 -3.58
C LEU A 350 -20.43 -14.79 -2.24
N PHE A 351 -21.10 -15.12 -1.14
CA PHE A 351 -20.70 -14.60 0.19
C PHE A 351 -19.37 -15.16 0.68
N GLU A 352 -19.03 -16.38 0.26
CA GLU A 352 -17.74 -17.00 0.51
C GLU A 352 -16.63 -16.23 -0.21
N LEU A 353 -16.84 -15.79 -1.45
CA LEU A 353 -15.88 -14.92 -2.15
C LEU A 353 -15.73 -13.56 -1.46
N ILE A 354 -16.85 -12.91 -1.10
CA ILE A 354 -16.85 -11.61 -0.40
C ILE A 354 -16.10 -11.73 0.94
N SER A 355 -16.30 -12.83 1.67
CA SER A 355 -15.75 -13.04 3.01
C SER A 355 -14.33 -13.63 3.00
N LYS A 356 -13.98 -14.48 2.03
CA LYS A 356 -12.69 -15.17 1.98
C LYS A 356 -11.58 -14.37 1.32
N ASN A 357 -11.89 -13.42 0.42
CA ASN A 357 -11.00 -12.97 -0.63
C ASN A 357 -9.51 -12.95 -0.22
N HIS A 358 -8.90 -14.10 -0.55
CA HIS A 358 -7.53 -14.51 -0.33
C HIS A 358 -6.81 -14.23 -1.65
N ASP A 359 -5.93 -13.25 -1.63
CA ASP A 359 -4.62 -13.28 -2.28
C ASP A 359 -4.45 -14.27 -3.45
N THR A 360 -4.93 -13.91 -4.65
CA THR A 360 -4.56 -14.59 -5.90
C THR A 360 -3.66 -13.75 -6.81
N THR A 361 -3.44 -12.46 -6.50
CA THR A 361 -2.51 -11.61 -7.26
C THR A 361 -1.13 -11.55 -6.60
N ARG A 362 -0.41 -12.66 -6.71
CA ARG A 362 1.05 -12.71 -6.50
C ARG A 362 1.76 -11.92 -7.60
N ARG A 363 1.86 -10.59 -7.48
CA ARG A 363 2.86 -9.72 -8.13
C ARG A 363 2.88 -8.33 -7.46
N GLN A 364 3.76 -8.17 -6.46
CA GLN A 364 4.37 -6.89 -6.04
C GLN A 364 3.47 -5.67 -5.75
N THR A 365 2.33 -5.83 -5.06
CA THR A 365 1.63 -4.68 -4.45
C THR A 365 1.51 -4.84 -2.94
N THR A 366 1.94 -3.83 -2.20
CA THR A 366 2.07 -3.77 -0.73
C THR A 366 0.74 -3.63 0.02
N VAL A 367 -0.37 -4.11 -0.53
CA VAL A 367 -1.71 -3.95 0.06
C VAL A 367 -2.19 -5.29 0.61
N PRO A 368 -2.42 -5.41 1.93
CA PRO A 368 -2.85 -6.67 2.53
C PRO A 368 -4.30 -7.05 2.11
N PRO A 369 -4.64 -8.36 2.10
CA PRO A 369 -5.96 -8.88 1.65
C PRO A 369 -7.16 -8.23 2.33
N ALA A 370 -8.34 -8.19 1.71
CA ALA A 370 -9.57 -7.60 2.28
C ALA A 370 -9.95 -8.16 3.66
N ALA A 371 -9.82 -9.48 3.87
CA ALA A 371 -9.99 -10.11 5.18
C ALA A 371 -8.89 -9.71 6.18
N VAL A 372 -7.65 -9.54 5.69
CA VAL A 372 -6.53 -9.07 6.50
C VAL A 372 -6.65 -7.58 6.80
N MET A 373 -7.25 -6.75 5.94
CA MET A 373 -7.53 -5.34 6.22
C MET A 373 -8.66 -5.19 7.24
N ILE A 374 -9.76 -5.94 7.10
CA ILE A 374 -10.84 -5.95 8.10
C ILE A 374 -10.29 -6.42 9.46
N VAL A 375 -9.49 -7.49 9.50
CA VAL A 375 -8.86 -7.99 10.73
C VAL A 375 -7.71 -7.11 11.24
N SER A 376 -6.95 -6.43 10.38
CA SER A 376 -5.80 -5.58 10.77
C SER A 376 -6.25 -4.19 11.23
N VAL A 377 -7.34 -3.64 10.69
CA VAL A 377 -8.01 -2.44 11.23
C VAL A 377 -8.63 -2.75 12.60
N ALA A 378 -9.28 -3.92 12.74
CA ALA A 378 -9.80 -4.42 14.02
C ALA A 378 -8.69 -4.58 15.09
N SER A 379 -7.57 -5.23 14.71
CA SER A 379 -6.44 -5.49 15.62
C SER A 379 -5.67 -4.21 16.02
N ALA A 380 -5.56 -3.23 15.12
CA ALA A 380 -4.95 -1.93 15.43
C ALA A 380 -5.78 -1.12 16.42
N THR A 381 -7.11 -1.22 16.34
CA THR A 381 -8.06 -0.56 17.24
C THR A 381 -8.05 -1.19 18.63
N ALA A 382 -8.02 -2.54 18.70
CA ALA A 382 -7.92 -3.28 19.96
C ALA A 382 -6.60 -3.01 20.72
N ARG A 383 -5.47 -2.80 20.02
CA ARG A 383 -4.17 -2.45 20.65
C ARG A 383 -4.09 -1.00 21.16
N ARG A 384 -4.90 -0.09 20.61
CA ARG A 384 -5.00 1.30 21.14
C ARG A 384 -5.82 1.34 22.43
N LEU A 385 -6.91 0.58 22.50
CA LEU A 385 -7.74 0.48 23.70
C LEU A 385 -7.04 -0.22 24.88
N SER A 386 -6.16 -1.19 24.61
CA SER A 386 -5.37 -1.85 25.67
C SER A 386 -4.19 -1.02 26.19
N LYS A 387 -3.88 0.13 25.59
CA LYS A 387 -2.82 1.06 26.05
C LYS A 387 -3.37 2.25 26.84
N THR A 388 -4.66 2.52 26.74
CA THR A 388 -5.35 3.60 27.47
C THR A 388 -5.89 3.17 28.84
N GLU A 389 -6.01 1.86 29.10
CA GLU A 389 -6.40 1.30 30.40
C GLU A 389 -5.25 0.50 31.01
N GLY A 390 -4.30 1.18 31.66
CA GLY A 390 -3.23 0.46 32.35
C GLY A 390 -1.99 1.26 32.70
N ARG A 391 -2.14 2.34 33.46
CA ARG A 391 -1.09 2.81 34.40
C ARG A 391 -1.75 3.61 35.53
N PRO A 392 -1.78 3.09 36.77
CA PRO A 392 -2.06 3.93 37.92
C PRO A 392 -0.90 4.93 38.12
N ALA A 393 -1.24 6.17 38.39
CA ALA A 393 -0.29 7.23 38.72
C ALA A 393 0.49 6.86 40.01
N PRO A 394 1.82 6.99 40.06
CA PRO A 394 2.52 6.97 41.32
C PRO A 394 2.36 8.33 42.01
N LEU A 395 1.50 8.36 43.04
CA LEU A 395 1.58 9.33 44.12
C LEU A 395 2.89 9.09 44.88
N GLY A 396 3.78 10.09 44.88
CA GLY A 396 5.06 9.99 45.57
C GLY A 396 5.85 11.29 45.46
N ALA A 397 5.41 12.31 46.19
CA ALA A 397 6.12 13.56 46.39
C ALA A 397 7.51 13.32 47.00
N ARG A 398 8.54 13.92 46.42
CA ARG A 398 9.73 14.36 47.14
C ARG A 398 10.27 15.64 46.50
N ALA A 399 10.22 16.71 47.29
CA ALA A 399 10.76 18.01 47.01
C ALA A 399 12.29 17.94 46.80
N ILE A 400 12.79 18.72 45.84
CA ILE A 400 14.19 19.10 45.75
C ILE A 400 14.23 20.64 45.69
N PRO A 401 15.02 21.30 46.55
CA PRO A 401 14.99 22.76 46.70
C PRO A 401 15.76 23.47 45.60
N GLN A 402 15.33 24.70 45.34
CA GLN A 402 16.02 25.70 44.54
C GLN A 402 17.45 25.93 45.06
N ALA A 403 18.42 25.97 44.13
CA ALA A 403 19.66 26.69 44.33
C ALA A 403 20.01 27.48 43.05
N SER A 404 20.12 28.77 43.29
CA SER A 404 20.50 29.92 42.49
C SER A 404 21.80 29.83 41.68
N LEU A 405 21.79 30.54 40.54
CA LEU A 405 22.81 31.47 40.04
C LEU A 405 24.24 31.29 40.57
N ILE A 406 25.18 30.93 39.68
CA ILE A 406 26.23 31.77 39.08
C ILE A 406 26.61 31.15 37.73
#